data_AF-A0A328SBJ9-F1
#
_entry.id   AF-A0A328SBJ9-F1
#
_cell.length_a   1.000
_cell.length_b   1.000
_cell.length_c   1.000
_cell.angle_alpha   90.00
_cell.angle_beta   90.00
_cell.angle_gamma   90.00
#
_symmetry.space_group_name_H-M   'P 1'
#
loop_
_entity.id
_entity.type
_entity.pdbx_description
1 polymer ?
#
loop_
_entity_poly.entity_id
_entity_poly.type
_entity_poly.pdbx_seq_one_letter_code
_entity_poly.pdbx_strand_id
1 'polypeptide(L)'
;MNKYIRTDDLYKFYKNTSKDNNPESFKYLDELIHSGQKEIQLDHDIILDTSSDDEIDEYIYGIKIDVDNIVIKGNGHTIDACNRTRIFNNSGKNVILEKLLLQNGYAEDGAAISNKDGTFLIRHSLLQNNQAYFGGAVDNLPDSSTILMNNILKNNTGVRGGAIHNIGGKVLIRDTTMEENDAARGGAVFNKNGKMKLQFTTIKRNIARGCGGGVYNTDGKIWIEDSTINYNEASSNGGGVANFGFAEITGTFMENNTAFEDGGAIYINFDGKTMIHGGYIENNTAWNLGGGIWSFEKRDVEENMCNIYSNTPDDTYYGDELQ
;
A
#
# COMPACT_ATOMS: atom_id res chain seq x y z
N MET A 1 10.20 26.52 6.12
CA MET A 1 11.44 25.78 5.79
C MET A 1 11.25 24.33 6.22
N ASN A 2 10.47 23.56 5.45
CA ASN A 2 10.31 22.12 5.64
C ASN A 2 11.02 21.44 4.47
N LYS A 3 12.19 20.86 4.71
CA LYS A 3 12.85 20.00 3.74
C LYS A 3 12.02 18.71 3.68
N TYR A 4 11.13 18.62 2.70
CA TYR A 4 10.61 17.34 2.23
C TYR A 4 11.83 16.49 1.86
N ILE A 5 12.03 15.37 2.54
CA ILE A 5 12.96 14.34 2.08
C ILE A 5 12.30 13.78 0.83
N ARG A 6 12.91 13.99 -0.35
CA ARG A 6 12.37 13.40 -1.58
C ARG A 6 12.43 11.88 -1.43
N THR A 7 11.49 11.15 -2.01
CA THR A 7 11.46 9.69 -1.91
C THR A 7 12.77 9.03 -2.34
N ASP A 8 13.44 9.60 -3.34
CA ASP A 8 14.79 9.18 -3.76
C ASP A 8 15.84 9.29 -2.64
N ASP A 9 15.73 10.31 -1.78
CA ASP A 9 16.65 10.52 -0.66
C ASP A 9 16.40 9.49 0.45
N LEU A 10 15.14 9.13 0.70
CA LEU A 10 14.80 8.09 1.67
C LEU A 10 15.27 6.70 1.21
N TYR A 11 15.04 6.36 -0.07
CA TYR A 11 15.52 5.07 -0.60
C TYR A 11 17.06 5.02 -0.61
N LYS A 12 17.74 6.10 -1.03
CA LYS A 12 19.21 6.19 -0.98
C LYS A 12 19.74 6.07 0.45
N PHE A 13 19.05 6.64 1.43
CA PHE A 13 19.41 6.49 2.83
C PHE A 13 19.47 5.01 3.22
N TYR A 14 18.40 4.24 2.99
CA TYR A 14 18.35 2.81 3.33
C TYR A 14 19.27 1.92 2.48
N LYS A 15 19.52 2.28 1.23
CA LYS A 15 20.45 1.53 0.37
C LYS A 15 21.91 1.71 0.80
N ASN A 16 22.24 2.83 1.43
CA ASN A 16 23.61 3.17 1.81
C ASN A 16 23.92 2.84 3.28
N THR A 17 22.94 2.50 4.10
CA THR A 17 23.16 1.93 5.44
C THR A 17 23.83 0.57 5.30
N SER A 18 25.03 0.43 5.86
CA SER A 18 25.74 -0.84 5.92
C SER A 18 24.98 -1.82 6.80
N LYS A 19 24.90 -3.10 6.38
CA LYS A 19 24.40 -4.18 7.25
C LYS A 19 25.21 -4.23 8.53
N ASP A 20 24.51 -4.40 9.64
CA ASP A 20 25.16 -4.63 10.93
C ASP A 20 25.91 -5.96 10.94
N ASN A 21 27.11 -5.96 11.51
CA ASN A 21 27.93 -7.17 11.66
C ASN A 21 27.55 -7.98 12.90
N ASN A 22 26.75 -7.42 13.81
CA ASN A 22 26.30 -8.08 15.03
C ASN A 22 24.81 -7.79 15.28
N PRO A 23 23.90 -8.34 14.44
CA PRO A 23 22.47 -8.15 14.60
C PRO A 23 21.95 -8.82 15.88
N GLU A 24 20.85 -8.28 16.40
CA GLU A 24 20.08 -8.89 17.50
C GLU A 24 18.88 -9.67 16.96
N SER A 25 18.31 -10.55 17.77
CA SER A 25 17.23 -11.45 17.33
C SER A 25 15.83 -10.83 17.48
N PHE A 26 14.79 -11.49 16.97
CA PHE A 26 13.40 -11.06 17.16
C PHE A 26 13.03 -11.06 18.65
N LYS A 27 13.49 -12.06 19.39
CA LYS A 27 13.34 -12.15 20.84
C LYS A 27 13.90 -10.96 21.59
N TYR A 28 15.06 -10.46 21.19
CA TYR A 28 15.63 -9.25 21.79
C TYR A 28 14.67 -8.05 21.66
N LEU A 29 14.13 -7.81 20.46
CA LEU A 29 13.19 -6.72 20.25
C LEU A 29 11.86 -6.94 20.99
N ASP A 30 11.38 -8.17 21.02
CA ASP A 30 10.16 -8.54 21.76
C ASP A 30 10.30 -8.27 23.27
N GLU A 31 11.45 -8.63 23.87
CA GLU A 31 11.75 -8.33 25.26
C GLU A 31 11.81 -6.82 25.52
N LEU A 32 12.35 -6.02 24.60
CA LEU A 32 12.35 -4.56 24.71
C LEU A 32 10.92 -3.99 24.67
N ILE A 33 10.08 -4.46 23.75
CA ILE A 33 8.67 -4.03 23.61
C ILE A 33 7.91 -4.30 24.92
N HIS A 34 8.14 -5.45 25.54
CA HIS A 34 7.44 -5.88 26.75
C HIS A 34 8.15 -5.49 28.06
N SER A 35 9.29 -4.78 28.01
CA SER A 35 10.05 -4.32 29.18
C SER A 35 9.35 -3.23 30.01
N GLY A 36 8.31 -2.60 29.45
CA GLY A 36 7.65 -1.42 30.01
C GLY A 36 8.21 -0.09 29.50
N GLN A 37 9.24 -0.11 28.64
CA GLN A 37 9.70 1.07 27.92
C GLN A 37 8.60 1.65 27.02
N LYS A 38 8.57 2.99 26.91
CA LYS A 38 7.65 3.71 26.02
C LYS A 38 8.33 4.22 24.76
N GLU A 39 9.65 4.23 24.75
CA GLU A 39 10.46 4.57 23.60
C GLU A 39 11.63 3.58 23.53
N ILE A 40 11.76 2.94 22.36
CA ILE A 40 12.84 2.03 22.00
C ILE A 40 13.62 2.70 20.88
N GLN A 41 14.93 2.71 21.01
CA GLN A 41 15.83 3.21 19.99
C GLN A 41 16.75 2.06 19.57
N LEU A 42 16.62 1.60 18.32
CA LEU A 42 17.48 0.55 17.79
C LEU A 42 18.88 1.12 17.54
N ASP A 43 19.87 0.36 17.97
CA ASP A 43 21.31 0.55 17.72
C ASP A 43 21.92 -0.61 16.93
N HIS A 44 21.14 -1.66 16.64
CA HIS A 44 21.51 -2.81 15.84
C HIS A 44 20.40 -3.16 14.83
N ASP A 45 20.78 -3.87 13.76
CA ASP A 45 19.79 -4.57 12.94
C ASP A 45 19.14 -5.70 13.75
N ILE A 46 17.86 -5.95 13.52
CA ILE A 46 17.09 -7.04 14.12
C ILE A 46 16.85 -8.10 13.03
N ILE A 47 17.35 -9.31 13.22
CA ILE A 47 17.26 -10.38 12.23
C ILE A 47 16.69 -11.62 12.91
N LEU A 48 15.65 -12.20 12.32
CA LEU A 48 15.12 -13.48 12.77
C LEU A 48 16.22 -14.55 12.67
N ASP A 49 16.51 -15.22 13.79
CA ASP A 49 17.42 -16.35 13.85
C ASP A 49 16.80 -17.54 13.10
N THR A 50 17.49 -17.96 12.04
CA THR A 50 17.10 -19.10 11.22
C THR A 50 18.03 -20.30 11.39
N SER A 51 18.88 -20.31 12.42
CA SER A 51 19.83 -21.39 12.70
C SER A 51 19.15 -22.64 13.29
N SER A 52 18.01 -22.45 13.96
CA SER A 52 17.04 -23.49 14.35
C SER A 52 15.61 -23.04 14.04
N ASP A 53 14.64 -23.93 14.21
CA ASP A 53 13.22 -23.57 14.09
C ASP A 53 12.65 -22.95 15.39
N ASP A 54 13.43 -22.82 16.46
CA ASP A 54 12.92 -22.40 17.78
C ASP A 54 12.36 -20.96 17.76
N GLU A 55 13.14 -19.98 17.28
CA GLU A 55 12.68 -18.59 17.18
C GLU A 55 11.62 -18.42 16.07
N ILE A 56 11.68 -19.24 15.03
CA ILE A 56 10.72 -19.24 13.93
C ILE A 56 9.34 -19.68 14.41
N ASP A 57 9.29 -20.76 15.19
CA ASP A 57 8.06 -21.28 15.77
C ASP A 57 7.49 -20.32 16.83
N GLU A 58 8.36 -19.69 17.63
CA GLU A 58 7.97 -18.68 18.63
C GLU A 58 7.34 -17.44 17.98
N TYR A 59 7.92 -16.95 16.87
CA TYR A 59 7.48 -15.75 16.16
C TYR A 59 6.80 -16.05 14.82
N ILE A 60 6.12 -17.20 14.71
CA ILE A 60 5.41 -17.59 13.47
C ILE A 60 4.36 -16.56 13.05
N TYR A 61 3.76 -15.86 14.01
CA TYR A 61 2.82 -14.75 13.79
C TYR A 61 3.47 -13.36 13.87
N GLY A 62 4.79 -13.28 13.97
CA GLY A 62 5.56 -12.06 14.18
C GLY A 62 5.60 -11.58 15.63
N ILE A 63 6.46 -10.60 15.88
CA ILE A 63 6.62 -9.95 17.17
C ILE A 63 5.31 -9.26 17.54
N LYS A 64 4.76 -9.62 18.70
CA LYS A 64 3.49 -9.08 19.15
C LYS A 64 3.71 -7.67 19.70
N ILE A 65 2.88 -6.72 19.27
CA ILE A 65 2.79 -5.40 19.90
C ILE A 65 1.41 -5.30 20.53
N ASP A 66 1.30 -5.72 21.79
CA ASP A 66 0.06 -5.63 22.58
C ASP A 66 0.12 -4.59 23.71
N VAL A 67 1.16 -3.75 23.66
CA VAL A 67 1.35 -2.61 24.54
C VAL A 67 0.92 -1.31 23.87
N ASP A 68 0.33 -0.40 24.65
CA ASP A 68 -0.08 0.92 24.17
C ASP A 68 1.02 1.98 24.38
N ASN A 69 0.98 3.00 23.52
CA ASN A 69 1.81 4.20 23.58
C ASN A 69 3.31 3.92 23.51
N ILE A 70 3.72 3.10 22.55
CA ILE A 70 5.13 2.75 22.32
C ILE A 70 5.65 3.39 21.02
N VAL A 71 6.88 3.89 21.07
CA VAL A 71 7.61 4.41 19.93
C VAL A 71 8.84 3.54 19.69
N ILE A 72 8.97 2.97 18.48
CA ILE A 72 10.15 2.22 18.03
C ILE A 72 10.86 3.04 16.96
N LYS A 73 12.03 3.59 17.32
CA LYS A 73 12.89 4.38 16.44
C LYS A 73 13.99 3.47 15.89
N GLY A 74 13.94 3.22 14.59
CA GLY A 74 14.90 2.36 13.91
C GLY A 74 16.24 3.01 13.60
N ASN A 75 16.34 4.34 13.56
CA ASN A 75 17.57 5.05 13.13
C ASN A 75 18.17 4.60 11.78
N GLY A 76 17.38 3.95 10.92
CA GLY A 76 17.84 3.35 9.67
C GLY A 76 18.15 1.85 9.75
N HIS A 77 18.06 1.23 10.93
CA HIS A 77 18.26 -0.20 11.11
C HIS A 77 17.15 -1.03 10.45
N THR A 78 17.55 -2.25 10.12
CA THR A 78 16.72 -3.25 9.46
C THR A 78 16.04 -4.14 10.49
N ILE A 79 14.79 -4.52 10.22
CA ILE A 79 14.12 -5.66 10.83
C ILE A 79 13.82 -6.66 9.70
N ASP A 80 14.51 -7.79 9.71
CA ASP A 80 14.49 -8.79 8.63
C ASP A 80 13.89 -10.11 9.12
N ALA A 81 12.76 -10.50 8.53
CA ALA A 81 12.08 -11.77 8.83
C ALA A 81 12.61 -12.96 7.99
N CYS A 82 13.63 -12.75 7.15
CA CYS A 82 14.34 -13.79 6.41
C CYS A 82 13.44 -14.67 5.51
N ASN A 83 12.29 -14.15 5.08
CA ASN A 83 11.24 -14.88 4.34
C ASN A 83 10.65 -16.06 5.11
N ARG A 84 10.67 -16.05 6.44
CA ARG A 84 10.20 -17.15 7.27
C ARG A 84 8.90 -16.85 8.01
N THR A 85 8.72 -15.62 8.50
CA THR A 85 7.57 -15.25 9.34
C THR A 85 7.10 -13.81 9.07
N ARG A 86 6.03 -13.40 9.74
CA ARG A 86 5.64 -11.99 9.83
C ARG A 86 6.63 -11.19 10.69
N ILE A 87 6.80 -9.89 10.43
CA ILE A 87 7.60 -9.03 11.34
C ILE A 87 6.79 -8.62 12.58
N PHE A 88 5.68 -7.88 12.43
CA PHE A 88 4.88 -7.39 13.55
C PHE A 88 3.41 -7.79 13.48
N ASN A 89 2.84 -8.14 14.64
CA ASN A 89 1.41 -8.32 14.84
C ASN A 89 0.89 -7.36 15.90
N ASN A 90 0.14 -6.35 15.46
CA ASN A 90 -0.28 -5.24 16.28
C ASN A 90 -1.73 -5.36 16.77
N SER A 91 -1.89 -5.29 18.09
CA SER A 91 -3.16 -5.00 18.78
C SER A 91 -3.08 -3.75 19.67
N GLY A 92 -1.86 -3.23 19.89
CA GLY A 92 -1.61 -2.02 20.66
C GLY A 92 -2.15 -0.76 20.00
N LYS A 93 -2.46 0.24 20.84
CA LYS A 93 -2.91 1.57 20.45
C LYS A 93 -1.77 2.57 20.55
N ASN A 94 -1.76 3.52 19.62
CA ASN A 94 -0.75 4.58 19.55
C ASN A 94 0.68 4.01 19.46
N VAL A 95 0.85 3.03 18.57
CA VAL A 95 2.16 2.44 18.23
C VAL A 95 2.80 3.27 17.12
N ILE A 96 4.03 3.71 17.31
CA ILE A 96 4.76 4.52 16.33
C ILE A 96 6.02 3.77 15.89
N LEU A 97 6.14 3.52 14.60
CA LEU A 97 7.33 2.95 13.96
C LEU A 97 8.00 4.05 13.12
N GLU A 98 9.24 4.41 13.41
CA GLU A 98 9.94 5.49 12.72
C GLU A 98 11.32 5.05 12.22
N LYS A 99 11.64 5.37 10.96
CA LYS A 99 12.97 5.19 10.38
C LYS A 99 13.45 3.74 10.47
N LEU A 100 12.61 2.82 10.01
CA LEU A 100 12.91 1.38 9.94
C LEU A 100 12.96 0.89 8.48
N LEU A 101 13.83 -0.08 8.22
CA LEU A 101 13.70 -0.95 7.07
C LEU A 101 13.01 -2.24 7.51
N LEU A 102 11.78 -2.49 7.06
CA LEU A 102 11.05 -3.73 7.34
C LEU A 102 11.04 -4.60 6.09
N GLN A 103 11.68 -5.77 6.14
CA GLN A 103 11.87 -6.56 4.93
C GLN A 103 11.75 -8.07 5.10
N ASN A 104 11.49 -8.72 3.96
CA ASN A 104 11.43 -10.17 3.82
C ASN A 104 10.47 -10.82 4.82
N GLY A 105 9.37 -10.13 5.17
CA GLY A 105 8.26 -10.75 5.85
C GLY A 105 7.59 -11.79 4.95
N TYR A 106 7.16 -12.92 5.52
CA TYR A 106 6.41 -13.96 4.83
C TYR A 106 5.26 -14.47 5.72
N ALA A 107 4.02 -14.26 5.31
CA ALA A 107 2.85 -14.59 6.13
C ALA A 107 1.59 -14.89 5.29
N GLU A 108 0.52 -15.37 5.92
CA GLU A 108 -0.80 -15.39 5.29
C GLU A 108 -1.38 -13.97 5.18
N ASP A 109 -1.38 -13.21 6.27
CA ASP A 109 -1.82 -11.81 6.32
C ASP A 109 -0.68 -10.89 6.73
N GLY A 110 -0.50 -9.76 6.03
CA GLY A 110 0.36 -8.65 6.42
C GLY A 110 1.77 -9.07 6.77
N ALA A 111 2.64 -9.30 5.77
CA ALA A 111 3.94 -9.93 6.03
C ALA A 111 4.92 -9.04 6.80
N ALA A 112 4.93 -7.73 6.56
CA ALA A 112 5.61 -6.82 7.47
C ALA A 112 4.76 -6.58 8.71
N ILE A 113 3.49 -6.21 8.53
CA ILE A 113 2.62 -5.78 9.61
C ILE A 113 1.21 -6.30 9.39
N SER A 114 0.67 -7.01 10.38
CA SER A 114 -0.77 -7.23 10.52
C SER A 114 -1.30 -6.36 11.66
N ASN A 115 -2.28 -5.52 11.40
CA ASN A 115 -2.94 -4.67 12.38
C ASN A 115 -4.36 -5.16 12.60
N LYS A 116 -4.58 -5.83 13.73
CA LYS A 116 -5.80 -6.59 13.99
C LYS A 116 -6.95 -5.73 14.47
N ASP A 117 -6.67 -4.95 15.50
CA ASP A 117 -7.59 -4.02 16.13
C ASP A 117 -6.85 -2.79 16.67
N GLY A 118 -5.54 -2.70 16.49
CA GLY A 118 -4.69 -1.63 17.02
C GLY A 118 -4.71 -0.33 16.21
N THR A 119 -3.90 0.61 16.66
CA THR A 119 -3.60 1.83 15.90
C THR A 119 -2.10 2.04 15.77
N PHE A 120 -1.64 2.26 14.53
CA PHE A 120 -0.23 2.52 14.28
C PHE A 120 0.03 3.69 13.33
N LEU A 121 1.17 4.36 13.54
CA LEU A 121 1.78 5.31 12.62
C LEU A 121 3.15 4.76 12.19
N ILE A 122 3.35 4.54 10.89
CA ILE A 122 4.68 4.30 10.33
C ILE A 122 5.13 5.57 9.62
N ARG A 123 6.36 6.00 9.87
CA ARG A 123 6.94 7.13 9.15
C ARG A 123 8.41 7.00 8.82
N HIS A 124 8.80 7.59 7.69
CA HIS A 124 10.19 7.62 7.23
C HIS A 124 10.80 6.23 7.10
N SER A 125 10.00 5.23 6.76
CA SER A 125 10.41 3.83 6.70
C SER A 125 10.33 3.27 5.29
N LEU A 126 11.08 2.21 5.05
CA LEU A 126 11.04 1.41 3.83
C LEU A 126 10.47 0.02 4.18
N LEU A 127 9.38 -0.36 3.54
CA LEU A 127 8.79 -1.69 3.64
C LEU A 127 9.01 -2.39 2.31
N GLN A 128 9.90 -3.39 2.26
CA GLN A 128 10.28 -4.00 1.00
C GLN A 128 10.34 -5.52 0.99
N ASN A 129 10.08 -6.11 -0.18
CA ASN A 129 10.19 -7.55 -0.41
C ASN A 129 9.36 -8.40 0.58
N ASN A 130 8.24 -7.85 1.05
CA ASN A 130 7.35 -8.57 1.94
C ASN A 130 6.29 -9.31 1.12
N GLN A 131 6.00 -10.56 1.48
CA GLN A 131 5.12 -11.43 0.74
C GLN A 131 4.02 -12.00 1.63
N ALA A 132 2.76 -11.74 1.28
CA ALA A 132 1.61 -12.31 1.98
C ALA A 132 0.47 -12.67 1.03
N TYR A 133 -0.53 -13.40 1.52
CA TYR A 133 -1.78 -13.58 0.79
C TYR A 133 -2.59 -12.28 0.82
N PHE A 134 -2.73 -11.66 1.99
CA PHE A 134 -3.41 -10.38 2.17
C PHE A 134 -2.41 -9.30 2.56
N GLY A 135 -2.22 -8.29 1.70
CA GLY A 135 -1.36 -7.15 2.00
C GLY A 135 0.10 -7.55 2.11
N GLY A 136 0.83 -7.55 0.99
CA GLY A 136 2.22 -8.03 0.99
C GLY A 136 3.09 -7.36 2.06
N ALA A 137 2.91 -6.06 2.29
CA ALA A 137 3.52 -5.38 3.43
C ALA A 137 2.56 -5.27 4.62
N VAL A 138 1.39 -4.64 4.42
CA VAL A 138 0.47 -4.26 5.51
C VAL A 138 -0.90 -4.88 5.28
N ASP A 139 -1.40 -5.58 6.29
CA ASP A 139 -2.81 -5.95 6.40
C ASP A 139 -3.48 -5.17 7.54
N ASN A 140 -4.58 -4.48 7.22
CA ASN A 140 -5.34 -3.65 8.14
C ASN A 140 -6.77 -4.20 8.26
N LEU A 141 -7.03 -4.88 9.38
CA LEU A 141 -8.26 -5.63 9.65
C LEU A 141 -9.39 -4.71 10.19
N PRO A 142 -10.62 -5.23 10.43
CA PRO A 142 -11.71 -4.42 10.92
C PRO A 142 -11.39 -3.74 12.26
N ASP A 143 -11.98 -2.57 12.51
CA ASP A 143 -11.78 -1.75 13.71
C ASP A 143 -10.35 -1.21 13.95
N SER A 144 -9.42 -1.53 13.05
CA SER A 144 -8.03 -1.07 13.11
C SER A 144 -7.81 0.24 12.33
N SER A 145 -6.81 1.02 12.75
CA SER A 145 -6.41 2.28 12.08
C SER A 145 -4.92 2.33 11.78
N THR A 146 -4.58 2.58 10.53
CA THR A 146 -3.21 2.69 10.02
C THR A 146 -2.94 4.08 9.46
N ILE A 147 -1.81 4.67 9.83
CA ILE A 147 -1.30 5.89 9.21
C ILE A 147 0.10 5.62 8.66
N LEU A 148 0.32 5.95 7.39
CA LEU A 148 1.59 5.86 6.69
C LEU A 148 2.00 7.26 6.24
N MET A 149 3.13 7.77 6.72
CA MET A 149 3.65 9.10 6.37
C MET A 149 5.09 9.06 5.91
N ASN A 150 5.40 9.57 4.71
CA ASN A 150 6.77 9.61 4.20
C ASN A 150 7.43 8.23 4.12
N ASN A 151 6.72 7.22 3.62
CA ASN A 151 7.26 5.86 3.50
C ASN A 151 7.51 5.48 2.03
N ILE A 152 8.21 4.37 1.85
CA ILE A 152 8.29 3.66 0.58
C ILE A 152 7.83 2.23 0.82
N LEU A 153 6.84 1.77 0.06
CA LEU A 153 6.40 0.37 0.03
C LEU A 153 6.77 -0.17 -1.35
N LYS A 154 7.79 -1.03 -1.39
CA LYS A 154 8.44 -1.45 -2.63
C LYS A 154 8.54 -2.96 -2.77
N ASN A 155 8.32 -3.51 -3.96
CA ASN A 155 8.55 -4.93 -4.25
C ASN A 155 7.77 -5.89 -3.33
N ASN A 156 6.63 -5.47 -2.80
CA ASN A 156 5.82 -6.33 -1.97
C ASN A 156 4.86 -7.14 -2.85
N THR A 157 4.60 -8.38 -2.46
CA THR A 157 3.79 -9.32 -3.23
C THR A 157 2.59 -9.78 -2.41
N GLY A 158 1.40 -9.67 -2.99
CA GLY A 158 0.12 -10.00 -2.38
C GLY A 158 -0.72 -10.91 -3.26
N VAL A 159 -1.75 -11.58 -2.72
CA VAL A 159 -2.89 -12.00 -3.56
C VAL A 159 -3.90 -10.86 -3.66
N ARG A 160 -4.17 -10.18 -2.54
CA ARG A 160 -4.98 -8.97 -2.48
C ARG A 160 -4.17 -7.84 -1.86
N GLY A 161 -3.85 -6.82 -2.66
CA GLY A 161 -3.01 -5.71 -2.23
C GLY A 161 -1.54 -6.12 -2.19
N GLY A 162 -0.76 -5.77 -3.22
CA GLY A 162 0.66 -6.12 -3.24
C GLY A 162 1.42 -5.43 -2.10
N ALA A 163 1.06 -4.18 -1.81
CA ALA A 163 1.56 -3.45 -0.65
C ALA A 163 0.58 -3.52 0.53
N ILE A 164 -0.68 -3.13 0.31
CA ILE A 164 -1.65 -2.89 1.39
C ILE A 164 -2.96 -3.60 1.10
N HIS A 165 -3.42 -4.36 2.09
CA HIS A 165 -4.79 -4.84 2.17
C HIS A 165 -5.52 -4.12 3.31
N ASN A 166 -6.65 -3.50 3.01
CA ASN A 166 -7.52 -2.88 4.01
C ASN A 166 -8.91 -3.52 3.94
N ILE A 167 -9.33 -4.13 5.05
CA ILE A 167 -10.64 -4.77 5.17
C ILE A 167 -11.41 -4.22 6.37
N GLY A 168 -12.43 -3.42 6.11
CA GLY A 168 -13.27 -2.81 7.16
C GLY A 168 -12.58 -1.75 8.04
N GLY A 169 -11.25 -1.63 7.96
CA GLY A 169 -10.47 -0.67 8.74
C GLY A 169 -10.30 0.70 8.07
N LYS A 170 -9.50 1.56 8.73
CA LYS A 170 -9.19 2.91 8.28
C LYS A 170 -7.71 3.06 7.96
N VAL A 171 -7.39 3.55 6.77
CA VAL A 171 -6.01 3.82 6.35
C VAL A 171 -5.88 5.26 5.86
N LEU A 172 -4.88 5.99 6.38
CA LEU A 172 -4.43 7.26 5.85
C LEU A 172 -3.00 7.11 5.34
N ILE A 173 -2.78 7.43 4.07
CA ILE A 173 -1.47 7.44 3.43
C ILE A 173 -1.16 8.85 3.00
N ARG A 174 0.01 9.35 3.39
CA ARG A 174 0.46 10.69 3.07
C ARG A 174 1.92 10.68 2.67
N ASP A 175 2.26 11.45 1.63
CA ASP A 175 3.65 11.69 1.22
C ASP A 175 4.42 10.37 0.98
N THR A 176 3.74 9.31 0.53
CA THR A 176 4.29 7.94 0.46
C THR A 176 4.38 7.49 -0.99
N THR A 177 5.36 6.63 -1.30
CA THR A 177 5.45 5.97 -2.61
C THR A 177 5.17 4.47 -2.47
N MET A 178 4.27 3.97 -3.31
CA MET A 178 4.01 2.54 -3.48
C MET A 178 4.46 2.16 -4.89
N GLU A 179 5.59 1.46 -5.00
CA GLU A 179 6.20 1.12 -6.28
C GLU A 179 6.54 -0.35 -6.45
N GLU A 180 6.41 -0.85 -7.68
CA GLU A 180 6.89 -2.20 -8.05
C GLU A 180 6.25 -3.32 -7.20
N ASN A 181 5.02 -3.13 -6.73
CA ASN A 181 4.28 -4.15 -6.00
C ASN A 181 3.44 -5.00 -6.96
N ASP A 182 3.25 -6.28 -6.63
CA ASP A 182 2.55 -7.27 -7.45
C ASP A 182 1.40 -7.91 -6.65
N ALA A 183 0.22 -8.01 -7.28
CA ALA A 183 -0.86 -8.82 -6.71
C ALA A 183 -1.80 -9.44 -7.75
N ALA A 184 -2.72 -10.31 -7.30
CA ALA A 184 -3.82 -10.75 -8.15
C ALA A 184 -4.90 -9.66 -8.31
N ARG A 185 -5.13 -8.84 -7.27
CA ARG A 185 -6.03 -7.67 -7.32
C ARG A 185 -5.46 -6.54 -6.50
N GLY A 186 -5.45 -5.33 -7.07
CA GLY A 186 -4.88 -4.16 -6.40
C GLY A 186 -3.36 -4.28 -6.31
N GLY A 187 -2.65 -4.02 -7.40
CA GLY A 187 -1.20 -4.27 -7.48
C GLY A 187 -0.43 -3.58 -6.35
N ALA A 188 -0.83 -2.37 -5.95
CA ALA A 188 -0.42 -1.79 -4.67
C ALA A 188 -1.48 -2.00 -3.58
N VAL A 189 -2.72 -1.59 -3.83
CA VAL A 189 -3.73 -1.43 -2.79
C VAL A 189 -4.98 -2.24 -3.11
N PHE A 190 -5.44 -3.00 -2.13
CA PHE A 190 -6.77 -3.60 -2.12
C PHE A 190 -7.58 -3.06 -0.94
N ASN A 191 -8.71 -2.40 -1.21
CA ASN A 191 -9.61 -1.86 -0.20
C ASN A 191 -10.98 -2.54 -0.29
N LYS A 192 -11.41 -3.22 0.78
CA LYS A 192 -12.73 -3.86 0.88
C LYS A 192 -13.48 -3.44 2.11
N ASN A 193 -14.70 -2.91 1.97
CA ASN A 193 -15.52 -2.40 3.10
C ASN A 193 -14.81 -1.37 4.00
N GLY A 194 -13.61 -0.91 3.62
CA GLY A 194 -12.75 -0.05 4.40
C GLY A 194 -12.79 1.38 3.92
N LYS A 195 -12.19 2.28 4.71
CA LYS A 195 -12.00 3.69 4.37
C LYS A 195 -10.53 3.96 4.16
N MET A 196 -10.18 4.47 2.98
CA MET A 196 -8.80 4.81 2.66
C MET A 196 -8.69 6.24 2.16
N LYS A 197 -7.71 6.98 2.67
CA LYS A 197 -7.36 8.30 2.17
C LYS A 197 -5.90 8.32 1.71
N LEU A 198 -5.66 8.70 0.46
CA LEU A 198 -4.35 8.86 -0.15
C LEU A 198 -4.13 10.35 -0.43
N GLN A 199 -3.04 10.91 0.07
CA GLN A 199 -2.70 12.32 -0.13
C GLN A 199 -1.24 12.46 -0.53
N PHE A 200 -0.94 13.26 -1.55
CA PHE A 200 0.45 13.51 -1.97
C PHE A 200 1.22 12.20 -2.20
N THR A 201 0.54 11.17 -2.71
CA THR A 201 1.05 9.81 -2.80
C THR A 201 1.40 9.49 -4.24
N THR A 202 2.45 8.69 -4.44
CA THR A 202 2.80 8.16 -5.77
C THR A 202 2.56 6.66 -5.80
N ILE A 203 1.69 6.20 -6.71
CA ILE A 203 1.43 4.78 -6.96
C ILE A 203 1.94 4.48 -8.37
N LYS A 204 3.06 3.75 -8.47
CA LYS A 204 3.68 3.53 -9.79
C LYS A 204 4.24 2.15 -10.03
N ARG A 205 4.20 1.70 -11.28
CA ARG A 205 4.80 0.41 -11.69
C ARG A 205 4.29 -0.77 -10.88
N ASN A 206 3.05 -0.72 -10.41
CA ASN A 206 2.43 -1.83 -9.73
C ASN A 206 1.68 -2.70 -10.74
N ILE A 207 1.63 -4.00 -10.49
CA ILE A 207 1.08 -4.98 -11.41
C ILE A 207 -0.05 -5.74 -10.71
N ALA A 208 -1.21 -5.80 -11.34
CA ALA A 208 -2.31 -6.68 -10.97
C ALA A 208 -2.54 -7.74 -12.05
N ARG A 209 -2.48 -9.02 -11.69
CA ARG A 209 -2.86 -10.14 -12.60
C ARG A 209 -4.37 -10.21 -12.89
N GLY A 210 -5.14 -9.33 -12.29
CA GLY A 210 -6.57 -9.15 -12.48
C GLY A 210 -6.86 -7.67 -12.63
N CYS A 211 -7.73 -7.14 -11.77
CA CYS A 211 -8.15 -5.73 -11.84
C CYS A 211 -7.37 -4.83 -10.87
N GLY A 212 -7.28 -3.54 -11.22
CA GLY A 212 -6.72 -2.49 -10.36
C GLY A 212 -5.21 -2.56 -10.28
N GLY A 213 -4.51 -2.19 -11.34
CA GLY A 213 -3.04 -2.27 -11.41
C GLY A 213 -2.38 -1.48 -10.28
N GLY A 214 -2.88 -0.28 -9.98
CA GLY A 214 -2.54 0.45 -8.77
C GLY A 214 -3.46 0.10 -7.61
N VAL A 215 -4.75 0.37 -7.76
CA VAL A 215 -5.75 0.30 -6.70
C VAL A 215 -6.96 -0.52 -7.12
N TYR A 216 -7.39 -1.41 -6.25
CA TYR A 216 -8.68 -2.09 -6.35
C TYR A 216 -9.56 -1.73 -5.15
N ASN A 217 -10.69 -1.07 -5.39
CA ASN A 217 -11.67 -0.69 -4.37
C ASN A 217 -12.97 -1.47 -4.59
N THR A 218 -13.46 -2.18 -3.57
CA THR A 218 -14.70 -2.97 -3.64
C THR A 218 -15.50 -2.81 -2.37
N ASP A 219 -16.77 -2.36 -2.48
CA ASP A 219 -17.62 -2.04 -1.31
C ASP A 219 -17.00 -1.04 -0.32
N GLY A 220 -15.88 -0.41 -0.70
CA GLY A 220 -15.08 0.47 0.12
C GLY A 220 -15.23 1.94 -0.29
N LYS A 221 -14.62 2.81 0.51
CA LYS A 221 -14.53 4.25 0.21
C LYS A 221 -13.07 4.65 0.10
N ILE A 222 -12.70 5.26 -1.02
CA ILE A 222 -11.37 5.80 -1.22
C ILE A 222 -11.43 7.28 -1.62
N TRP A 223 -10.54 8.07 -1.02
CA TRP A 223 -10.25 9.45 -1.40
C TRP A 223 -8.81 9.54 -1.86
N ILE A 224 -8.58 10.04 -3.06
CA ILE A 224 -7.26 10.20 -3.66
C ILE A 224 -7.07 11.69 -3.96
N GLU A 225 -6.17 12.34 -3.25
CA GLU A 225 -5.98 13.79 -3.31
C GLU A 225 -4.53 14.12 -3.69
N ASP A 226 -4.35 15.02 -4.66
CA ASP A 226 -3.06 15.61 -5.04
C ASP A 226 -1.96 14.55 -5.24
N SER A 227 -2.31 13.44 -5.88
CA SER A 227 -1.48 12.24 -5.99
C SER A 227 -1.09 11.97 -7.45
N THR A 228 -0.20 11.00 -7.66
CA THR A 228 0.19 10.53 -8.99
C THR A 228 0.01 9.02 -9.06
N ILE A 229 -0.72 8.54 -10.07
CA ILE A 229 -0.94 7.12 -10.33
C ILE A 229 -0.46 6.86 -11.75
N ASN A 230 0.72 6.25 -11.91
CA ASN A 230 1.30 6.09 -13.23
C ASN A 230 2.05 4.79 -13.50
N TYR A 231 2.08 4.36 -14.76
CA TYR A 231 2.74 3.11 -15.17
C TYR A 231 2.25 1.87 -14.41
N ASN A 232 1.01 1.85 -13.94
CA ASN A 232 0.44 0.66 -13.32
C ASN A 232 -0.22 -0.21 -14.40
N GLU A 233 -0.20 -1.52 -14.20
CA GLU A 233 -0.67 -2.50 -15.18
C GLU A 233 -1.68 -3.46 -14.57
N ALA A 234 -2.81 -3.68 -15.26
CA ALA A 234 -3.82 -4.67 -14.92
C ALA A 234 -4.02 -5.65 -16.09
N SER A 235 -3.95 -6.95 -15.82
CA SER A 235 -4.24 -7.98 -16.83
C SER A 235 -5.74 -8.13 -17.15
N SER A 236 -6.61 -7.44 -16.40
CA SER A 236 -8.02 -7.23 -16.75
C SER A 236 -8.32 -5.72 -16.76
N ASN A 237 -9.12 -5.22 -15.82
CA ASN A 237 -9.69 -3.88 -15.86
C ASN A 237 -9.03 -2.90 -14.89
N GLY A 238 -9.02 -1.61 -15.23
CA GLY A 238 -8.56 -0.55 -14.32
C GLY A 238 -7.04 -0.57 -14.13
N GLY A 239 -6.28 -0.12 -15.13
CA GLY A 239 -4.82 -0.12 -15.07
C GLY A 239 -4.31 0.71 -13.89
N GLY A 240 -4.88 1.89 -13.67
CA GLY A 240 -4.65 2.69 -12.48
C GLY A 240 -5.55 2.26 -11.31
N VAL A 241 -6.86 2.44 -11.47
CA VAL A 241 -7.88 2.21 -10.45
C VAL A 241 -9.02 1.37 -11.01
N ALA A 242 -9.38 0.31 -10.30
CA ALA A 242 -10.64 -0.41 -10.53
C ALA A 242 -11.57 -0.17 -9.33
N ASN A 243 -12.71 0.46 -9.59
CA ASN A 243 -13.66 0.90 -8.58
C ASN A 243 -15.00 0.14 -8.68
N PHE A 244 -15.31 -0.58 -7.63
CA PHE A 244 -16.55 -1.33 -7.37
C PHE A 244 -17.17 -0.84 -6.04
N GLY A 245 -16.94 0.42 -5.70
CA GLY A 245 -17.42 1.07 -4.48
C GLY A 245 -17.42 2.58 -4.69
N PHE A 246 -17.13 3.36 -3.64
CA PHE A 246 -17.03 4.81 -3.77
C PHE A 246 -15.58 5.28 -3.92
N ALA A 247 -15.33 6.12 -4.92
CA ALA A 247 -14.06 6.82 -5.12
C ALA A 247 -14.29 8.32 -5.32
N GLU A 248 -13.44 9.13 -4.69
CA GLU A 248 -13.32 10.56 -4.95
C GLU A 248 -11.85 10.85 -5.27
N ILE A 249 -11.60 11.43 -6.45
CA ILE A 249 -10.28 11.67 -6.99
C ILE A 249 -10.15 13.17 -7.27
N THR A 250 -9.25 13.84 -6.55
CA THR A 250 -9.12 15.30 -6.60
C THR A 250 -7.67 15.68 -6.88
N GLY A 251 -7.44 16.58 -7.85
CA GLY A 251 -6.10 17.12 -8.15
C GLY A 251 -5.04 16.06 -8.51
N THR A 252 -5.48 14.87 -8.96
CA THR A 252 -4.61 13.71 -9.14
C THR A 252 -4.24 13.54 -10.61
N PHE A 253 -3.00 13.12 -10.86
CA PHE A 253 -2.49 12.85 -12.21
C PHE A 253 -2.47 11.34 -12.46
N MET A 254 -3.15 10.89 -13.51
CA MET A 254 -3.22 9.48 -13.90
C MET A 254 -2.65 9.29 -15.30
N GLU A 255 -1.47 8.67 -15.38
CA GLU A 255 -0.68 8.66 -16.61
C GLU A 255 -0.13 7.29 -16.96
N ASN A 256 -0.12 6.94 -18.24
CA ASN A 256 0.60 5.76 -18.72
C ASN A 256 0.20 4.46 -18.00
N ASN A 257 -1.04 4.37 -17.49
CA ASN A 257 -1.55 3.13 -16.91
C ASN A 257 -2.15 2.26 -18.01
N THR A 258 -2.04 0.94 -17.84
CA THR A 258 -2.43 -0.02 -18.85
C THR A 258 -3.40 -1.05 -18.28
N ALA A 259 -4.53 -1.26 -18.97
CA ALA A 259 -5.46 -2.34 -18.75
C ALA A 259 -5.52 -3.23 -20.01
N PHE A 260 -5.55 -4.54 -19.82
CA PHE A 260 -5.68 -5.50 -20.92
C PHE A 260 -7.13 -5.73 -21.36
N GLU A 261 -8.09 -5.32 -20.55
CA GLU A 261 -9.51 -5.26 -20.91
C GLU A 261 -9.91 -3.79 -21.03
N ASP A 262 -10.64 -3.25 -20.04
CA ASP A 262 -11.22 -1.92 -20.07
C ASP A 262 -10.66 -0.99 -18.97
N GLY A 263 -10.77 0.33 -19.19
CA GLY A 263 -10.41 1.33 -18.18
C GLY A 263 -8.91 1.43 -17.96
N GLY A 264 -8.16 1.96 -18.92
CA GLY A 264 -6.70 2.05 -18.83
C GLY A 264 -6.25 2.84 -17.60
N ALA A 265 -6.91 3.96 -17.30
CA ALA A 265 -6.72 4.68 -16.05
C ALA A 265 -7.72 4.22 -14.98
N ILE A 266 -9.01 4.35 -15.26
CA ILE A 266 -10.09 4.08 -14.31
C ILE A 266 -11.12 3.15 -14.93
N TYR A 267 -11.47 2.10 -14.20
CA TYR A 267 -12.62 1.25 -14.48
C TYR A 267 -13.66 1.38 -13.37
N ILE A 268 -14.93 1.56 -13.73
CA ILE A 268 -16.05 1.74 -12.80
C ILE A 268 -17.15 0.73 -13.13
N ASN A 269 -17.37 -0.24 -12.25
CA ASN A 269 -18.43 -1.24 -12.44
C ASN A 269 -19.80 -0.74 -11.97
N PHE A 270 -20.87 -1.52 -12.21
CA PHE A 270 -22.28 -1.23 -11.90
C PHE A 270 -22.58 -0.70 -10.48
N ASP A 271 -21.85 -1.18 -9.46
CA ASP A 271 -22.03 -0.73 -8.07
C ASP A 271 -21.06 0.40 -7.66
N GLY A 272 -20.18 0.80 -8.59
CA GLY A 272 -19.17 1.81 -8.38
C GLY A 272 -19.71 3.21 -8.61
N LYS A 273 -19.24 4.18 -7.81
CA LYS A 273 -19.40 5.61 -8.08
C LYS A 273 -18.05 6.30 -7.96
N THR A 274 -17.71 7.13 -8.94
CA THR A 274 -16.46 7.88 -8.96
C THR A 274 -16.73 9.36 -9.22
N MET A 275 -16.16 10.22 -8.38
CA MET A 275 -16.16 11.67 -8.62
C MET A 275 -14.73 12.12 -8.88
N ILE A 276 -14.54 12.94 -9.91
CA ILE A 276 -13.22 13.39 -10.37
C ILE A 276 -13.22 14.92 -10.44
N HIS A 277 -12.33 15.54 -9.66
CA HIS A 277 -12.24 16.99 -9.50
C HIS A 277 -10.83 17.49 -9.78
N GLY A 278 -10.60 18.12 -10.93
CA GLY A 278 -9.26 18.59 -11.29
C GLY A 278 -8.28 17.46 -11.64
N GLY A 279 -7.02 17.83 -11.90
CA GLY A 279 -6.00 16.89 -12.36
C GLY A 279 -6.12 16.57 -13.86
N TYR A 280 -5.48 15.48 -14.27
CA TYR A 280 -5.58 14.99 -15.66
C TYR A 280 -5.41 13.48 -15.75
N ILE A 281 -6.01 12.91 -16.81
CA ILE A 281 -5.96 11.50 -17.18
C ILE A 281 -5.42 11.44 -18.62
N GLU A 282 -4.17 11.06 -18.78
CA GLU A 282 -3.49 11.08 -20.08
C GLU A 282 -2.68 9.82 -20.39
N ASN A 283 -2.55 9.50 -21.68
CA ASN A 283 -1.67 8.44 -22.17
C ASN A 283 -1.96 7.06 -21.55
N ASN A 284 -3.16 6.84 -21.02
CA ASN A 284 -3.57 5.55 -20.49
C ASN A 284 -4.09 4.67 -21.62
N THR A 285 -3.88 3.36 -21.49
CA THR A 285 -4.20 2.38 -22.53
C THR A 285 -5.10 1.30 -21.98
N ALA A 286 -6.25 1.10 -22.61
CA ALA A 286 -7.06 -0.11 -22.54
C ALA A 286 -6.94 -0.84 -23.89
N TRP A 287 -7.04 -2.16 -23.90
CA TRP A 287 -7.03 -2.91 -25.16
C TRP A 287 -8.42 -3.03 -25.77
N ASN A 288 -9.47 -2.92 -24.94
CA ASN A 288 -10.86 -2.98 -25.39
C ASN A 288 -11.48 -1.58 -25.44
N LEU A 289 -11.91 -1.01 -24.30
CA LEU A 289 -12.62 0.28 -24.26
C LEU A 289 -12.20 1.15 -23.06
N GLY A 290 -12.38 2.46 -23.19
CA GLY A 290 -12.16 3.40 -22.09
C GLY A 290 -10.70 3.48 -21.70
N GLY A 291 -9.86 3.92 -22.62
CA GLY A 291 -8.43 4.12 -22.37
C GLY A 291 -8.17 5.00 -21.15
N GLY A 292 -8.91 6.10 -21.04
CA GLY A 292 -8.91 6.93 -19.84
C GLY A 292 -9.86 6.34 -18.80
N ILE A 293 -11.15 6.47 -19.04
CA ILE A 293 -12.21 6.00 -18.14
C ILE A 293 -13.12 5.01 -18.87
N TRP A 294 -13.38 3.88 -18.24
CA TRP A 294 -14.52 3.04 -18.57
C TRP A 294 -15.51 3.07 -17.40
N SER A 295 -16.79 3.27 -17.69
CA SER A 295 -17.85 3.16 -16.71
C SER A 295 -19.05 2.42 -17.27
N PHE A 296 -19.67 1.60 -16.43
CA PHE A 296 -20.87 0.86 -16.83
C PHE A 296 -22.03 1.79 -17.17
N GLU A 297 -22.26 2.83 -16.36
CA GLU A 297 -23.32 3.83 -16.57
C GLU A 297 -22.78 5.25 -16.39
N LYS A 298 -23.20 6.16 -17.28
CA LYS A 298 -22.73 7.55 -17.24
C LYS A 298 -23.01 8.26 -15.91
N ARG A 299 -24.12 7.92 -15.24
CA ARG A 299 -24.52 8.53 -13.96
C ARG A 299 -23.59 8.22 -12.79
N ASP A 300 -22.71 7.24 -12.94
CA ASP A 300 -21.77 6.81 -11.90
C ASP A 300 -20.47 7.61 -11.93
N VAL A 301 -20.30 8.48 -12.93
CA VAL A 301 -19.14 9.36 -13.06
C VAL A 301 -19.56 10.82 -12.97
N GLU A 302 -18.94 11.56 -12.05
CA GLU A 302 -19.05 13.01 -11.97
C GLU A 302 -17.67 13.62 -12.27
N GLU A 303 -17.55 14.27 -13.42
CA GLU A 303 -16.29 14.88 -13.88
C GLU A 303 -16.40 16.40 -13.81
N ASN A 304 -15.46 17.03 -13.11
CA ASN A 304 -15.44 18.48 -12.95
C ASN A 304 -14.00 19.01 -13.01
N MET A 305 -13.73 19.93 -13.94
CA MET A 305 -12.41 20.55 -14.14
C MET A 305 -11.25 19.56 -14.40
N CYS A 306 -11.54 18.32 -14.81
CA CYS A 306 -10.53 17.33 -15.18
C CYS A 306 -10.24 17.37 -16.69
N ASN A 307 -8.97 17.22 -17.08
CA ASN A 307 -8.58 17.07 -18.48
C ASN A 307 -8.33 15.59 -18.79
N ILE A 308 -9.10 15.01 -19.71
CA ILE A 308 -8.94 13.63 -20.17
C ILE A 308 -8.59 13.67 -21.65
N TYR A 309 -7.38 13.21 -22.02
CA TYR A 309 -6.92 13.29 -23.40
C TYR A 309 -5.82 12.27 -23.72
N SER A 310 -5.68 11.95 -25.00
CA SER A 310 -4.60 11.09 -25.52
C SER A 310 -4.59 9.69 -24.89
N ASN A 311 -5.75 9.20 -24.44
CA ASN A 311 -5.89 7.83 -24.00
C ASN A 311 -6.32 6.93 -25.18
N THR A 312 -5.97 5.65 -25.12
CA THR A 312 -6.23 4.67 -26.18
C THR A 312 -7.07 3.52 -25.62
N PRO A 313 -8.17 3.09 -26.27
CA PRO A 313 -8.62 3.52 -27.61
C PRO A 313 -9.38 4.85 -27.61
N ASP A 314 -9.88 5.26 -26.46
CA ASP A 314 -10.75 6.42 -26.29
C ASP A 314 -10.54 7.03 -24.89
N ASP A 315 -10.86 8.31 -24.75
CA ASP A 315 -10.69 9.02 -23.48
C ASP A 315 -11.72 8.57 -22.44
N THR A 316 -12.96 8.30 -22.85
CA THR A 316 -14.02 7.86 -21.95
C THR A 316 -15.06 7.03 -22.70
N TYR A 317 -15.46 5.91 -22.08
CA TYR A 317 -16.51 5.02 -22.55
C TYR A 317 -17.58 4.79 -21.49
N TYR A 318 -18.86 4.87 -21.89
CA TYR A 318 -20.01 4.55 -21.05
C TYR A 318 -20.79 3.35 -21.64
N GLY A 319 -21.00 2.31 -20.84
CA GLY A 319 -21.63 1.05 -21.27
C GLY A 319 -23.12 1.14 -21.60
N ASP A 320 -23.82 2.15 -21.09
CA ASP A 320 -25.24 2.39 -21.28
C ASP A 320 -25.60 3.13 -22.59
N GLU A 321 -24.62 3.64 -23.34
CA GLU A 321 -24.86 4.32 -24.62
C GLU A 321 -25.25 3.36 -25.78
N LEU A 322 -25.43 2.06 -25.52
CA LEU A 322 -25.83 1.02 -26.49
C LEU A 322 -27.20 0.37 -26.21
N GLN A 323 -28.01 0.88 -25.27
CA GLN A 323 -29.37 0.36 -24.98
C GLN A 323 -30.49 1.28 -25.45
#